data_AF-E3MWX4-F1
#
_entry.id   AF-E3MWX4-F1
#
_cell.length_a   1.000
_cell.length_b   1.000
_cell.length_c   1.000
_cell.angle_alpha   90.00
_cell.angle_beta   90.00
_cell.angle_gamma   90.00
#
_symmetry.space_group_name_H-M   'P 1'
#
loop_
_entity.id
_entity.type
_entity.pdbx_description
1 polymer ?
#
loop_
_entity_poly.entity_id
_entity_poly.type
_entity_poly.pdbx_seq_one_letter_code
_entity_poly.pdbx_strand_id
1 'polypeptide(L)'
;MTENLKSRKHQFLIDAFKKMNLHYFAFILEKAMTESREQTWKETMELRVAAEEARLLLERTREEHLKEFGELKTRMETISRFEAYEVQVASNSRIDGLKERIKELKEDREAMLREELKEERARMKRRMKEFKEEFAEEKRSYLAEIARLKEANTRLSADCLELATRHHEHTSRSEIQRQMTEISSRLAPARDNSMDRPSILATPDPEPEIEEEFIPVPESSSFTPPPSTVDLSPEACRKLKVLQKYSAEFNAVELRAFARNLVEWYNTTKANHKERKTAEKQLKEYEKALDSIEDSIKENLELLSLNVTSGLHELPDIPMPFSDRVMEK
;
A
#
# COMPACT_ATOMS: atom_id res chain seq x y z
N MET A 1 -2.89 60.15 -93.52
CA MET A 1 -3.38 59.78 -92.16
C MET A 1 -4.85 59.33 -92.13
N THR A 2 -5.39 58.74 -93.20
CA THR A 2 -6.82 58.36 -93.29
C THR A 2 -7.06 56.84 -93.32
N GLU A 3 -6.04 56.02 -93.59
CA GLU A 3 -6.17 54.55 -93.56
C GLU A 3 -6.25 53.98 -92.14
N ASN A 4 -5.60 54.65 -91.17
CA ASN A 4 -5.53 54.17 -89.79
C ASN A 4 -6.86 54.33 -89.00
N LEU A 5 -7.79 55.15 -89.50
CA LEU A 5 -9.12 55.33 -88.89
C LEU A 5 -10.13 54.26 -89.34
N LYS A 6 -9.99 53.70 -90.55
CA LYS A 6 -10.88 52.64 -91.06
C LYS A 6 -10.62 51.30 -90.38
N SER A 7 -9.35 50.99 -90.07
CA SER A 7 -8.94 49.77 -89.35
C SER A 7 -9.50 49.76 -87.91
N ARG A 8 -9.43 50.88 -87.19
CA ARG A 8 -9.99 50.99 -85.83
C ARG A 8 -11.50 50.84 -85.73
N LYS A 9 -12.28 51.29 -86.72
CA LYS A 9 -13.76 51.22 -86.67
C LYS A 9 -14.31 49.79 -86.72
N HIS A 10 -13.54 48.84 -87.25
CA HIS A 10 -13.96 47.44 -87.35
C HIS A 10 -13.22 46.52 -86.35
N GLN A 11 -12.30 47.06 -85.55
CA GLN A 11 -11.54 46.30 -84.56
C GLN A 11 -12.44 45.65 -83.50
N PHE A 12 -13.52 46.33 -83.10
CA PHE A 12 -14.55 45.75 -82.22
C PHE A 12 -15.20 44.49 -82.81
N LEU A 13 -15.47 44.48 -84.12
CA LEU A 13 -16.04 43.30 -84.79
C LEU A 13 -15.03 42.15 -84.79
N ILE A 14 -13.75 42.44 -85.05
CA ILE A 14 -12.66 41.45 -85.03
C ILE A 14 -12.46 40.89 -83.61
N ASP A 15 -12.48 41.74 -82.59
CA ASP A 15 -12.31 41.34 -81.20
C ASP A 15 -13.54 40.56 -80.67
N ALA A 16 -14.74 40.88 -81.15
CA ALA A 16 -15.95 40.09 -80.91
C ALA A 16 -15.88 38.72 -81.61
N PHE A 17 -15.40 38.68 -82.85
CA PHE A 17 -15.26 37.44 -83.63
C PHE A 17 -14.20 36.49 -83.03
N LYS A 18 -13.09 37.04 -82.51
CA LYS A 18 -12.06 36.27 -81.80
C LYS A 18 -12.51 35.68 -80.46
N LYS A 19 -13.53 36.29 -79.82
CA LYS A 19 -14.14 35.79 -78.59
C LYS A 19 -15.19 34.71 -78.83
N MET A 20 -15.69 34.59 -80.06
CA MET A 20 -16.63 33.52 -80.42
C MET A 20 -15.89 32.21 -80.62
N ASN A 21 -16.51 31.11 -80.19
CA ASN A 21 -16.02 29.78 -80.50
C ASN A 21 -16.24 29.50 -81.99
N LEU A 22 -15.28 29.89 -82.82
CA LEU A 22 -15.30 29.74 -84.27
C LEU A 22 -15.51 28.30 -84.72
N HIS A 23 -15.08 27.33 -83.90
CA HIS A 23 -15.27 25.92 -84.15
C HIS A 23 -16.74 25.51 -84.00
N TYR A 24 -17.39 25.98 -82.94
CA TYR A 24 -18.83 25.80 -82.73
C TYR A 24 -19.64 26.51 -83.82
N PHE A 25 -19.20 27.71 -84.25
CA PHE A 25 -19.87 28.46 -85.31
C PHE A 25 -19.73 27.78 -86.69
N ALA A 26 -18.54 27.26 -87.00
CA ALA A 26 -18.30 26.48 -88.21
C ALA A 26 -19.14 25.19 -88.23
N PHE A 27 -19.23 24.49 -87.10
CA PHE A 27 -20.08 23.30 -86.95
C PHE A 27 -21.56 23.62 -87.18
N ILE A 28 -22.08 24.72 -86.62
CA ILE A 28 -23.47 25.15 -86.84
C ILE A 28 -23.70 25.48 -88.32
N LEU A 29 -22.78 26.19 -88.97
CA LEU A 29 -22.88 26.55 -90.38
C LEU A 29 -22.83 25.32 -91.31
N GLU A 30 -21.90 24.40 -91.05
CA GLU A 30 -21.78 23.14 -91.79
C GLU A 30 -23.08 22.34 -91.68
N LYS A 31 -23.57 22.14 -90.45
CA LYS A 31 -24.85 21.47 -90.18
C LYS A 31 -26.05 22.15 -90.87
N ALA A 32 -26.12 23.48 -90.79
CA ALA A 32 -27.19 24.26 -91.40
C ALA A 32 -27.17 24.24 -92.95
N MET A 33 -26.01 23.99 -93.57
CA MET A 33 -25.89 23.86 -95.03
C MET A 33 -26.12 22.42 -95.51
N THR A 34 -25.90 21.40 -94.68
CA THR A 34 -26.04 19.98 -95.07
C THR A 34 -27.37 19.36 -94.69
N GLU A 35 -28.04 19.85 -93.63
CA GLU A 35 -29.26 19.23 -93.12
C GLU A 35 -30.53 19.97 -93.56
N SER A 36 -31.54 19.19 -93.93
CA SER A 36 -32.91 19.69 -94.02
C SER A 36 -33.37 20.13 -92.63
N ARG A 37 -34.05 21.28 -92.55
CA ARG A 37 -34.71 21.77 -91.33
C ARG A 37 -35.56 20.71 -90.64
N GLU A 38 -36.18 19.82 -91.41
CA GLU A 38 -37.04 18.75 -90.92
C GLU A 38 -36.24 17.60 -90.29
N GLN A 39 -35.03 17.34 -90.79
CA GLN A 39 -34.09 16.36 -90.24
C GLN A 39 -33.51 16.87 -88.91
N THR A 40 -33.03 18.12 -88.87
CA THR A 40 -32.52 18.74 -87.64
C THR A 40 -33.61 18.83 -86.56
N TRP A 41 -34.87 19.06 -86.95
CA TRP A 41 -36.01 19.05 -86.02
C TRP A 41 -36.27 17.66 -85.43
N LYS A 42 -36.22 16.59 -86.25
CA LYS A 42 -36.35 15.21 -85.77
C LYS A 42 -35.23 14.84 -84.80
N GLU A 43 -33.98 15.10 -85.16
CA GLU A 43 -32.82 14.83 -84.30
C GLU A 43 -32.90 15.61 -82.98
N THR A 44 -33.34 16.87 -83.02
CA THR A 44 -33.54 17.67 -81.82
C THR A 44 -34.65 17.09 -80.93
N MET A 45 -35.72 16.57 -81.52
CA MET A 45 -36.82 15.96 -80.78
C MET A 45 -36.39 14.64 -80.14
N GLU A 46 -35.65 13.80 -80.87
CA GLU A 46 -35.07 12.56 -80.34
C GLU A 46 -34.09 12.82 -79.20
N LEU A 47 -33.22 13.82 -79.35
CA LEU A 47 -32.32 14.25 -78.28
C LEU A 47 -33.07 14.76 -77.04
N ARG A 48 -34.20 15.45 -77.21
CA ARG A 48 -35.04 15.88 -76.07
C ARG A 48 -35.66 14.69 -75.36
N VAL A 49 -36.17 13.71 -76.11
CA VAL A 49 -36.75 12.48 -75.53
C VAL A 49 -35.67 11.70 -74.78
N ALA A 50 -34.51 11.48 -75.40
CA ALA A 50 -33.39 10.80 -74.76
C ALA A 50 -32.87 11.55 -73.51
N ALA A 51 -32.84 12.87 -73.54
CA ALA A 51 -32.46 13.68 -72.38
C ALA A 51 -33.49 13.57 -71.24
N GLU A 52 -34.78 13.53 -71.55
CA GLU A 52 -35.84 13.36 -70.55
C GLU A 52 -35.83 11.94 -69.95
N GLU A 53 -35.62 10.92 -70.77
CA GLU A 53 -35.42 9.53 -70.29
C GLU A 53 -34.19 9.40 -69.40
N ALA A 54 -33.06 10.01 -69.78
CA ALA A 54 -31.86 10.05 -68.95
C ALA A 54 -32.10 10.78 -67.62
N ARG A 55 -32.87 11.88 -67.65
CA ARG A 55 -33.25 12.63 -66.44
C ARG A 55 -34.07 11.76 -65.50
N LEU A 56 -35.09 11.07 -66.01
CA LEU A 56 -35.95 10.18 -65.21
C LEU A 56 -35.17 8.99 -64.64
N LEU A 57 -34.24 8.42 -65.41
CA LEU A 57 -33.38 7.34 -64.93
C LEU A 57 -32.48 7.82 -63.79
N LEU A 58 -31.83 8.98 -63.95
CA LEU A 58 -30.99 9.56 -62.90
C LEU A 58 -31.79 9.88 -61.63
N GLU A 59 -33.02 10.38 -61.78
CA GLU A 59 -33.92 10.66 -60.66
C GLU A 59 -34.30 9.38 -59.91
N ARG A 60 -34.68 8.32 -60.63
CA ARG A 60 -34.96 7.00 -60.04
C ARG A 60 -33.74 6.43 -59.30
N THR A 61 -32.57 6.43 -59.93
CA THR A 61 -31.34 5.90 -59.30
C THR A 61 -30.96 6.72 -58.06
N ARG A 62 -31.19 8.04 -58.09
CA ARG A 62 -30.97 8.89 -56.92
C ARG A 62 -31.91 8.54 -55.76
N GLU A 63 -33.18 8.29 -56.04
CA GLU A 63 -34.17 7.86 -55.04
C GLU A 63 -33.83 6.48 -54.45
N GLU A 64 -33.42 5.53 -55.31
CA GLU A 64 -32.97 4.20 -54.89
C GLU A 64 -31.78 4.29 -53.94
N HIS A 65 -30.74 5.05 -54.31
CA HIS A 65 -29.57 5.23 -53.44
C HIS A 65 -29.91 5.95 -52.12
N LEU A 66 -30.84 6.92 -52.13
CA LEU A 66 -31.28 7.58 -50.91
C LEU A 66 -31.96 6.58 -49.95
N LYS A 67 -32.78 5.68 -50.51
CA LYS A 67 -33.43 4.62 -49.76
C LYS A 67 -32.41 3.63 -49.19
N GLU A 68 -31.50 3.13 -50.02
CA GLU A 68 -30.43 2.21 -49.60
C GLU A 68 -29.57 2.81 -48.49
N PHE A 69 -29.20 4.09 -48.60
CA PHE A 69 -28.44 4.78 -47.57
C PHE A 69 -29.22 4.91 -46.25
N GLY A 70 -30.52 5.18 -46.31
CA GLY A 70 -31.40 5.23 -45.13
C GLY A 70 -31.51 3.87 -44.44
N GLU A 71 -31.67 2.79 -45.20
CA GLU A 71 -31.69 1.42 -44.68
C GLU A 71 -30.35 1.04 -44.05
N LEU A 72 -29.23 1.36 -44.73
CA LEU A 72 -27.89 1.11 -44.21
C LEU A 72 -27.65 1.84 -42.90
N LYS A 73 -28.03 3.12 -42.81
CA LYS A 73 -27.92 3.91 -41.57
C LYS A 73 -28.69 3.25 -40.43
N THR A 74 -29.93 2.83 -40.68
CA THR A 74 -30.78 2.17 -39.68
C THR A 74 -30.16 0.85 -39.21
N ARG A 75 -29.59 0.06 -40.14
CA ARG A 75 -28.87 -1.17 -39.81
C ARG A 75 -27.63 -0.90 -38.97
N MET A 76 -26.82 0.10 -39.32
CA MET A 76 -25.63 0.48 -38.55
C MET A 76 -25.98 0.92 -37.13
N GLU A 77 -27.01 1.74 -36.97
CA GLU A 77 -27.49 2.15 -35.64
C GLU A 77 -27.96 0.94 -34.82
N THR A 78 -28.63 -0.02 -35.45
CA THR A 78 -29.11 -1.23 -34.80
C THR A 78 -27.94 -2.11 -34.33
N ILE A 79 -26.96 -2.36 -35.21
CA ILE A 79 -25.76 -3.13 -34.88
C ILE A 79 -25.00 -2.46 -33.73
N SER A 80 -24.77 -1.15 -33.81
CA SER A 80 -24.07 -0.40 -32.77
C SER A 80 -24.77 -0.48 -31.40
N ARG A 81 -26.11 -0.46 -31.38
CA ARG A 81 -26.88 -0.67 -30.13
C ARG A 81 -26.74 -2.09 -29.59
N PHE A 82 -26.75 -3.10 -30.46
CA PHE A 82 -26.58 -4.49 -30.03
C PHE A 82 -25.17 -4.74 -29.49
N GLU A 83 -24.13 -4.27 -30.18
CA GLU A 83 -22.74 -4.38 -29.71
C GLU A 83 -22.56 -3.70 -28.35
N ALA A 84 -23.11 -2.49 -28.18
CA ALA A 84 -23.08 -1.79 -26.90
C ALA A 84 -23.83 -2.57 -25.79
N TYR A 85 -24.98 -3.15 -26.12
CA TYR A 85 -25.76 -3.95 -25.18
C TYR A 85 -25.04 -5.25 -24.78
N GLU A 86 -24.45 -5.97 -25.73
CA GLU A 86 -23.68 -7.20 -25.45
C GLU A 86 -22.50 -6.92 -24.52
N VAL A 87 -21.74 -5.85 -24.79
CA VAL A 87 -20.65 -5.41 -23.92
C VAL A 87 -21.17 -5.05 -22.53
N GLN A 88 -22.30 -4.36 -22.44
CA GLN A 88 -22.92 -3.99 -21.17
C GLN A 88 -23.35 -5.23 -20.36
N VAL A 89 -24.02 -6.20 -20.99
CA VAL A 89 -24.47 -7.42 -20.33
C VAL A 89 -23.29 -8.26 -19.85
N ALA A 90 -22.27 -8.45 -20.68
CA ALA A 90 -21.06 -9.18 -20.30
C ALA A 90 -20.32 -8.52 -19.12
N SER A 91 -20.20 -7.18 -19.15
CA SER A 91 -19.60 -6.41 -18.07
C SER A 91 -20.39 -6.54 -16.77
N ASN A 92 -21.72 -6.36 -16.82
CA ASN A 92 -22.58 -6.47 -15.63
C ASN A 92 -22.51 -7.86 -15.01
N SER A 93 -22.57 -8.92 -15.82
CA SER A 93 -22.43 -10.30 -15.36
C SER A 93 -21.10 -10.53 -14.64
N ARG A 94 -19.99 -10.02 -15.20
CA ARG A 94 -18.67 -10.08 -14.57
C ARG A 94 -18.60 -9.30 -13.26
N ILE A 95 -19.19 -8.09 -13.22
CA ILE A 95 -19.24 -7.25 -12.03
C ILE A 95 -19.98 -7.97 -10.90
N ASP A 96 -21.13 -8.59 -11.20
CA ASP A 96 -21.92 -9.29 -10.19
C ASP A 96 -21.21 -10.55 -9.68
N GLY A 97 -20.54 -11.30 -10.56
CA GLY A 97 -19.69 -12.42 -10.15
C GLY A 97 -18.54 -11.98 -9.23
N LEU A 98 -17.91 -10.83 -9.51
CA LEU A 98 -16.87 -10.28 -8.65
C LEU A 98 -17.41 -9.80 -7.29
N LYS A 99 -18.61 -9.21 -7.25
CA LYS A 99 -19.26 -8.80 -6.00
C LYS A 99 -19.52 -10.00 -5.09
N GLU A 100 -20.06 -11.09 -5.63
CA GLU A 100 -20.28 -12.31 -4.86
C GLU A 100 -18.96 -12.89 -4.37
N ARG A 101 -17.91 -12.92 -5.21
CA ARG A 101 -16.60 -13.39 -4.78
C ARG A 101 -16.00 -12.57 -3.65
N ILE A 102 -16.16 -11.23 -3.70
CA ILE A 102 -15.73 -10.34 -2.61
C ILE A 102 -16.51 -10.61 -1.33
N LYS A 103 -17.80 -10.90 -1.44
CA LYS A 103 -18.65 -11.24 -0.29
C LYS A 103 -18.19 -12.54 0.36
N GLU A 104 -17.97 -13.60 -0.42
CA GLU A 104 -17.41 -14.88 0.07
C GLU A 104 -16.08 -14.66 0.80
N LEU A 105 -15.14 -13.94 0.19
CA LEU A 105 -13.83 -13.67 0.80
C LEU A 105 -13.92 -12.87 2.10
N LYS A 106 -14.90 -11.96 2.21
CA LYS A 106 -15.14 -11.22 3.46
C LYS A 106 -15.67 -12.15 4.54
N GLU A 107 -16.63 -13.01 4.21
CA GLU A 107 -17.20 -13.98 5.14
C GLU A 107 -16.14 -14.98 5.63
N ASP A 108 -15.29 -15.49 4.72
CA ASP A 108 -14.17 -16.39 5.04
C ASP A 108 -13.14 -15.71 5.94
N ARG A 109 -12.76 -14.46 5.62
CA ARG A 109 -11.83 -13.68 6.45
C ARG A 109 -12.38 -13.47 7.86
N GLU A 110 -13.66 -13.12 7.98
CA GLU A 110 -14.27 -12.94 9.30
C GLU A 110 -14.39 -14.25 10.07
N ALA A 111 -14.66 -15.37 9.40
CA ALA A 111 -14.68 -16.69 10.02
C ALA A 111 -13.30 -17.05 10.59
N MET A 112 -12.24 -16.88 9.79
CA MET A 112 -10.86 -17.11 10.20
C MET A 112 -10.48 -16.26 11.42
N LEU A 113 -10.77 -14.94 11.38
CA LEU A 113 -10.46 -14.05 12.50
C LEU A 113 -11.22 -14.42 13.79
N ARG A 114 -12.47 -14.90 13.66
CA ARG A 114 -13.24 -15.40 14.80
C ARG A 114 -12.62 -16.67 15.39
N GLU A 115 -12.12 -17.57 14.56
CA GLU A 115 -11.44 -18.78 15.02
C GLU A 115 -10.10 -18.49 15.68
N GLU A 116 -9.26 -17.66 15.07
CA GLU A 116 -7.97 -17.23 15.66
C GLU A 116 -8.17 -16.61 17.03
N LEU A 117 -9.16 -15.73 17.17
CA LEU A 117 -9.45 -15.06 18.44
C LEU A 117 -9.97 -16.05 19.50
N LYS A 118 -10.75 -17.06 19.09
CA LYS A 118 -11.18 -18.15 19.99
C LYS A 118 -9.99 -19.00 20.43
N GLU A 119 -9.07 -19.29 19.53
CA GLU A 119 -7.88 -20.07 19.83
C GLU A 119 -6.91 -19.31 20.75
N GLU A 120 -6.64 -18.03 20.49
CA GLU A 120 -5.83 -17.17 21.35
C GLU A 120 -6.41 -17.05 22.76
N ARG A 121 -7.73 -16.85 22.88
CA ARG A 121 -8.40 -16.89 24.20
C ARG A 121 -8.20 -18.23 24.90
N ALA A 122 -8.26 -19.34 24.16
CA ALA A 122 -8.04 -20.67 24.73
C ALA A 122 -6.58 -20.89 25.16
N ARG A 123 -5.60 -20.41 24.37
CA ARG A 123 -4.16 -20.44 24.72
C ARG A 123 -3.89 -19.61 25.97
N MET A 124 -4.39 -18.39 26.03
CA MET A 124 -4.25 -17.51 27.20
C MET A 124 -4.88 -18.12 28.45
N LYS A 125 -6.07 -18.73 28.31
CA LYS A 125 -6.74 -19.42 29.42
C LYS A 125 -5.94 -20.62 29.93
N ARG A 126 -5.28 -21.38 29.04
CA ARG A 126 -4.40 -22.49 29.42
C ARG A 126 -3.17 -22.00 30.19
N ARG A 127 -2.44 -21.00 29.66
CA ARG A 127 -1.30 -20.39 30.34
C ARG A 127 -1.67 -19.84 31.72
N MET A 128 -2.82 -19.16 31.83
CA MET A 128 -3.30 -18.63 33.11
C MET A 128 -3.65 -19.74 34.11
N LYS A 129 -4.12 -20.90 33.63
CA LYS A 129 -4.39 -22.06 34.49
C LYS A 129 -3.09 -22.67 35.00
N GLU A 130 -2.12 -22.89 34.10
CA GLU A 130 -0.79 -23.41 34.42
C GLU A 130 -0.09 -22.51 35.45
N PHE A 131 -0.05 -21.20 35.22
CA PHE A 131 0.53 -20.24 36.16
C PHE A 131 -0.12 -20.26 37.55
N LYS A 132 -1.46 -20.41 37.61
CA LYS A 132 -2.16 -20.53 38.89
C LYS A 132 -1.84 -21.83 39.63
N GLU A 133 -1.64 -22.91 38.89
CA GLU A 133 -1.27 -24.22 39.45
C GLU A 133 0.16 -24.21 39.98
N GLU A 134 1.10 -23.64 39.22
CA GLU A 134 2.48 -23.41 39.67
C GLU A 134 2.53 -22.55 40.93
N PHE A 135 1.83 -21.41 40.95
CA PHE A 135 1.76 -20.56 42.14
C PHE A 135 1.15 -21.26 43.35
N ALA A 136 0.15 -22.13 43.14
CA ALA A 136 -0.46 -22.91 44.20
C ALA A 136 0.49 -24.01 44.73
N GLU A 137 1.29 -24.63 43.87
CA GLU A 137 2.33 -25.59 44.27
C GLU A 137 3.45 -24.89 45.03
N GLU A 138 3.93 -23.75 44.53
CA GLU A 138 4.98 -22.97 45.20
C GLU A 138 4.53 -22.52 46.59
N LYS A 139 3.28 -22.03 46.71
CA LYS A 139 2.68 -21.71 48.00
C LYS A 139 2.63 -22.91 48.94
N ARG A 140 2.29 -24.11 48.44
CA ARG A 140 2.31 -25.35 49.24
C ARG A 140 3.72 -25.71 49.68
N SER A 141 4.71 -25.58 48.80
CA SER A 141 6.12 -25.79 49.10
C SER A 141 6.62 -24.86 50.20
N TYR A 142 6.36 -23.56 50.10
CA TYR A 142 6.74 -22.59 51.16
C TYR A 142 6.05 -22.88 52.49
N LEU A 143 4.78 -23.28 52.48
CA LEU A 143 4.09 -23.65 53.71
C LEU A 143 4.69 -24.90 54.36
N ALA A 144 5.07 -25.90 53.56
CA ALA A 144 5.76 -27.09 54.05
C ALA A 144 7.13 -26.73 54.66
N GLU A 145 7.88 -25.84 54.01
CA GLU A 145 9.17 -25.38 54.50
C GLU A 145 9.05 -24.57 55.80
N ILE A 146 8.06 -23.68 55.90
CA ILE A 146 7.74 -22.97 57.14
C ILE A 146 7.41 -23.96 58.26
N ALA A 147 6.64 -25.02 57.98
CA ALA A 147 6.32 -26.05 58.97
C ALA A 147 7.58 -26.81 59.43
N ARG A 148 8.46 -27.20 58.50
CA ARG A 148 9.74 -27.84 58.80
C ARG A 148 10.64 -26.96 59.66
N LEU A 149 10.77 -25.68 59.32
CA LEU A 149 11.56 -24.72 60.09
C LEU A 149 10.98 -24.49 61.49
N LYS A 150 9.64 -24.41 61.62
CA LYS A 150 8.98 -24.35 62.93
C LYS A 150 9.28 -25.58 63.77
N GLU A 151 9.20 -26.78 63.19
CA GLU A 151 9.52 -28.02 63.89
C GLU A 151 10.99 -28.04 64.33
N ALA A 152 11.93 -27.72 63.45
CA ALA A 152 13.35 -27.62 63.78
C ALA A 152 13.61 -26.60 64.91
N ASN A 153 12.92 -25.45 64.88
CA ASN A 153 13.01 -24.44 65.94
C ASN A 153 12.47 -24.96 67.28
N THR A 154 11.36 -25.70 67.28
CA THR A 154 10.83 -26.32 68.52
C THR A 154 11.79 -27.37 69.09
N ARG A 155 12.42 -28.20 68.24
CA ARG A 155 13.44 -29.17 68.67
C ARG A 155 14.66 -28.46 69.27
N LEU A 156 15.19 -27.47 68.56
CA LEU A 156 16.32 -26.68 69.05
C LEU A 156 16.00 -25.96 70.37
N SER A 157 14.77 -25.44 70.52
CA SER A 157 14.33 -24.82 71.77
C SER A 157 14.26 -25.83 72.92
N ALA A 158 13.84 -27.07 72.65
CA ALA A 158 13.85 -28.15 73.63
C ALA A 158 15.28 -28.57 74.01
N ASP A 159 16.17 -28.70 73.02
CA ASP A 159 17.60 -29.02 73.24
C ASP A 159 18.28 -27.92 74.06
N CYS A 160 18.02 -26.64 73.76
CA CYS A 160 18.50 -25.50 74.55
C CYS A 160 18.01 -25.55 76.00
N LEU A 161 16.74 -25.91 76.22
CA LEU A 161 16.19 -26.06 77.56
C LEU A 161 16.86 -27.23 78.31
N GLU A 162 17.09 -28.36 77.65
CA GLU A 162 17.78 -29.51 78.23
C GLU A 162 19.24 -29.20 78.57
N LEU A 163 19.95 -28.48 77.69
CA LEU A 163 21.32 -28.03 77.98
C LEU A 163 21.33 -27.04 79.14
N ALA A 164 20.36 -26.14 79.24
CA ALA A 164 20.23 -25.23 80.37
C ALA A 164 19.96 -25.95 81.69
N THR A 165 19.11 -26.99 81.70
CA THR A 165 18.87 -27.80 82.91
C THR A 165 20.10 -28.60 83.29
N ARG A 166 20.75 -29.29 82.34
CA ARG A 166 22.01 -30.00 82.58
C ARG A 166 23.10 -29.06 83.11
N HIS A 167 23.25 -27.87 82.53
CA HIS A 167 24.19 -26.87 83.01
C HIS A 167 23.87 -26.43 84.45
N HIS A 168 22.59 -26.18 84.77
CA HIS A 168 22.18 -25.84 86.13
C HIS A 168 22.46 -26.97 87.12
N GLU A 169 22.19 -28.23 86.75
CA GLU A 169 22.53 -29.41 87.55
C GLU A 169 24.04 -29.55 87.75
N HIS A 170 24.85 -29.39 86.69
CA HIS A 170 26.31 -29.42 86.78
C HIS A 170 26.86 -28.28 87.63
N THR A 171 26.30 -27.08 87.51
CA THR A 171 26.66 -25.91 88.34
C THR A 171 26.32 -26.20 89.80
N SER A 172 25.11 -26.70 90.08
CA SER A 172 24.66 -27.06 91.42
C SER A 172 25.51 -28.18 92.04
N ARG A 173 25.87 -29.21 91.25
CA ARG A 173 26.81 -30.27 91.67
C ARG A 173 28.20 -29.72 91.94
N SER A 174 28.69 -28.81 91.11
CA SER A 174 29.98 -28.15 91.30
C SER A 174 29.98 -27.29 92.57
N GLU A 175 28.89 -26.59 92.88
CA GLU A 175 28.74 -25.85 94.13
C GLU A 175 28.71 -26.75 95.36
N ILE A 176 27.96 -27.87 95.31
CA ILE A 176 27.96 -28.88 96.39
C ILE A 176 29.36 -29.47 96.59
N GLN A 177 30.06 -29.78 95.49
CA GLN A 177 31.44 -30.28 95.55
C GLN A 177 32.39 -29.23 96.10
N ARG A 178 32.26 -27.96 95.69
CA ARG A 178 33.05 -26.84 96.23
C ARG A 178 32.80 -26.67 97.73
N GLN A 179 31.55 -26.78 98.19
CA GLN A 179 31.21 -26.77 99.61
C GLN A 179 31.84 -27.96 100.35
N MET A 180 31.82 -29.17 99.78
CA MET A 180 32.49 -30.32 100.38
C MET A 180 34.02 -30.17 100.44
N THR A 181 34.65 -29.64 99.38
CA THR A 181 36.08 -29.35 99.36
C THR A 181 36.43 -28.23 100.34
N GLU A 182 35.58 -27.22 100.49
CA GLU A 182 35.74 -26.17 101.50
C GLU A 182 35.66 -26.76 102.92
N ILE A 183 34.68 -27.61 103.20
CA ILE A 183 34.56 -28.33 104.48
C ILE A 183 35.78 -29.25 104.72
N SER A 184 36.26 -29.94 103.69
CA SER A 184 37.45 -30.80 103.78
C SER A 184 38.73 -29.99 104.00
N SER A 185 38.83 -28.81 103.39
CA SER A 185 39.97 -27.89 103.57
C SER A 185 40.02 -27.27 104.97
N ARG A 186 38.87 -27.15 105.66
CA ARG A 186 38.81 -26.72 107.08
C ARG A 186 39.27 -27.81 108.06
N LEU A 187 39.48 -29.06 107.62
CA LEU A 187 39.86 -30.21 108.45
C LEU A 187 41.30 -30.72 108.20
N ALA A 188 42.08 -30.10 107.32
CA ALA A 188 43.45 -30.50 107.02
C ALA A 188 44.45 -29.40 107.45
N PRO A 189 45.56 -29.73 108.15
CA PRO A 189 46.61 -28.75 108.44
C PRO A 189 47.40 -28.41 107.18
N ALA A 190 47.72 -27.12 107.07
CA ALA A 190 48.53 -26.53 106.01
C ALA A 190 49.86 -27.27 105.79
N ARG A 191 50.20 -27.52 104.53
CA ARG A 191 51.57 -27.75 104.10
C ARG A 191 51.86 -27.02 102.79
N ASP A 192 52.80 -26.09 102.91
CA ASP A 192 53.63 -25.55 101.83
C ASP A 192 54.43 -26.67 101.14
N ASN A 193 54.57 -26.58 99.81
CA ASN A 193 55.87 -26.44 99.13
C ASN A 193 55.73 -26.46 97.59
N SER A 194 56.03 -25.30 97.00
CA SER A 194 56.96 -25.03 95.89
C SER A 194 57.44 -26.16 94.94
N MET A 195 57.35 -25.92 93.63
CA MET A 195 58.45 -25.74 92.63
C MET A 195 58.13 -26.25 91.20
N ASP A 196 58.44 -25.37 90.23
CA ASP A 196 59.02 -25.56 88.89
C ASP A 196 58.29 -26.23 87.68
N ARG A 197 57.88 -25.37 86.71
CA ARG A 197 58.21 -25.23 85.25
C ARG A 197 58.68 -26.47 84.41
N PRO A 198 58.71 -26.45 83.03
CA PRO A 198 58.25 -25.47 82.01
C PRO A 198 57.59 -26.07 80.70
N SER A 199 57.12 -25.18 79.78
CA SER A 199 57.32 -25.21 78.28
C SER A 199 56.74 -26.38 77.43
N ILE A 200 56.29 -26.32 76.16
CA ILE A 200 56.09 -25.43 74.98
C ILE A 200 55.10 -26.21 74.08
N LEU A 201 54.32 -25.60 73.19
CA LEU A 201 54.39 -25.87 71.73
C LEU A 201 53.32 -25.06 70.97
N ALA A 202 53.77 -24.46 69.89
CA ALA A 202 53.03 -23.60 68.98
C ALA A 202 52.51 -24.38 67.76
N THR A 203 51.47 -23.80 67.12
CA THR A 203 51.13 -23.82 65.67
C THR A 203 50.72 -25.17 65.03
N PRO A 204 50.10 -25.22 63.82
CA PRO A 204 49.47 -24.18 62.98
C PRO A 204 48.06 -24.57 62.42
N ASP A 205 47.48 -23.65 61.66
CA ASP A 205 46.43 -23.82 60.64
C ASP A 205 46.78 -24.90 59.58
N PRO A 206 45.79 -25.51 58.89
CA PRO A 206 45.63 -25.20 57.46
C PRO A 206 44.19 -25.22 56.91
N GLU A 207 43.79 -24.16 56.19
CA GLU A 207 43.14 -24.27 54.86
C GLU A 207 44.12 -24.96 53.87
N PRO A 208 43.74 -25.56 52.71
CA PRO A 208 42.57 -25.28 51.86
C PRO A 208 41.92 -26.50 51.16
N GLU A 209 40.68 -26.40 50.66
CA GLU A 209 40.33 -27.04 49.38
C GLU A 209 39.45 -26.09 48.56
N ILE A 210 40.01 -25.76 47.40
CA ILE A 210 39.45 -24.98 46.32
C ILE A 210 38.55 -25.93 45.54
N GLU A 211 37.24 -25.71 45.56
CA GLU A 211 36.39 -26.12 44.46
C GLU A 211 36.05 -24.86 43.67
N GLU A 212 36.89 -24.60 42.65
CA GLU A 212 36.48 -23.81 41.50
C GLU A 212 35.29 -24.52 40.86
N GLU A 213 34.08 -24.15 41.28
CA GLU A 213 32.88 -24.46 40.53
C GLU A 213 32.97 -23.69 39.21
N PHE A 214 33.37 -24.43 38.18
CA PHE A 214 33.32 -24.09 36.77
C PHE A 214 32.08 -23.22 36.47
N ILE A 215 32.29 -21.94 36.22
CA ILE A 215 31.35 -21.14 35.46
C ILE A 215 31.48 -21.62 34.01
N PRO A 216 30.45 -22.20 33.38
CA PRO A 216 30.46 -22.36 31.94
C PRO A 216 30.29 -20.96 31.34
N VAL A 217 31.39 -20.38 30.89
CA VAL A 217 31.38 -19.30 29.90
C VAL A 217 30.63 -19.83 28.67
N PRO A 218 29.57 -19.15 28.19
CA PRO A 218 28.88 -19.57 26.99
C PRO A 218 29.80 -19.37 25.79
N GLU A 219 29.96 -20.41 24.99
CA GLU A 219 30.70 -20.36 23.74
C GLU A 219 30.10 -19.31 22.80
N SER A 220 31.02 -18.56 22.19
CA SER A 220 30.75 -17.51 21.22
C SER A 220 30.25 -18.05 19.88
N SER A 221 29.37 -17.22 19.31
CA SER A 221 29.34 -16.87 17.89
C SER A 221 28.67 -17.84 16.90
N SER A 222 27.38 -17.57 16.66
CA SER A 222 26.95 -17.19 15.31
C SER A 222 26.49 -15.74 15.32
N PHE A 223 27.42 -14.79 15.22
CA PHE A 223 27.10 -13.39 14.95
C PHE A 223 26.75 -13.25 13.47
N THR A 224 25.51 -13.55 13.10
CA THR A 224 24.91 -12.89 11.95
C THR A 224 24.69 -11.44 12.36
N PRO A 225 25.24 -10.43 11.66
CA PRO A 225 24.89 -9.06 11.94
C PRO A 225 23.37 -8.93 11.73
N PRO A 226 22.58 -8.51 12.73
CA PRO A 226 21.21 -8.15 12.46
C PRO A 226 21.23 -6.99 11.45
N PRO A 227 20.26 -6.91 10.52
CA PRO A 227 20.11 -5.70 9.72
C PRO A 227 20.02 -4.54 10.72
N SER A 228 20.73 -3.44 10.44
CA SER A 228 20.73 -2.23 11.26
C SER A 228 19.30 -1.73 11.50
N THR A 229 18.61 -2.28 12.50
CA THR A 229 17.39 -1.74 13.06
C THR A 229 17.85 -0.63 13.97
N VAL A 230 17.97 0.56 13.39
CA VAL A 230 17.96 1.80 14.16
C VAL A 230 16.77 1.70 15.12
N ASP A 231 17.00 1.82 16.42
CA ASP A 231 15.92 1.87 17.40
C ASP A 231 15.10 3.14 17.13
N LEU A 232 14.05 2.98 16.34
CA LEU A 232 13.17 4.06 15.92
C LEU A 232 12.41 4.57 17.14
N SER A 233 12.42 5.88 17.32
CA SER A 233 11.60 6.54 18.34
C SER A 233 10.11 6.19 18.14
N PRO A 234 9.30 6.14 19.22
CA PRO A 234 7.86 5.91 19.10
C PRO A 234 7.13 6.91 18.19
N GLU A 235 7.71 8.10 17.99
CA GLU A 235 7.21 9.10 17.05
C GLU A 235 7.58 8.77 15.60
N ALA A 236 8.84 8.44 15.32
CA ALA A 236 9.28 8.01 13.99
C ALA A 236 8.53 6.75 13.53
N CYS A 237 8.35 5.77 14.42
CA CYS A 237 7.54 4.57 14.15
C CYS A 237 6.10 4.89 13.76
N ARG A 238 5.46 5.86 14.44
CA ARG A 238 4.08 6.26 14.13
C ARG A 238 4.00 6.96 12.78
N LYS A 239 4.88 7.94 12.53
CA LYS A 239 4.94 8.68 11.26
C LYS A 239 5.28 7.77 10.08
N LEU A 240 6.21 6.82 10.26
CA LEU A 240 6.59 5.84 9.26
C LEU A 240 5.41 4.94 8.87
N LYS A 241 4.64 4.43 9.85
CA LYS A 241 3.44 3.62 9.55
C LYS A 241 2.38 4.39 8.75
N VAL A 242 2.16 5.66 9.09
CA VAL A 242 1.21 6.52 8.37
C VAL A 242 1.70 6.77 6.94
N LEU A 243 2.99 7.11 6.78
CA LEU A 243 3.57 7.39 5.47
C LEU A 243 3.65 6.14 4.59
N GLN A 244 3.96 4.98 5.14
CA GLN A 244 3.96 3.70 4.42
C GLN A 244 2.55 3.33 3.93
N LYS A 245 1.53 3.63 4.74
CA LYS A 245 0.14 3.46 4.32
C LYS A 245 -0.20 4.42 3.18
N TYR A 246 0.15 5.69 3.32
CA TYR A 246 -0.06 6.69 2.27
C TYR A 246 0.69 6.33 0.97
N SER A 247 1.94 5.88 1.05
CA SER A 247 2.72 5.46 -0.12
C SER A 247 2.15 4.21 -0.80
N ALA A 248 1.53 3.30 -0.03
CA ALA A 248 0.88 2.13 -0.57
C ALA A 248 -0.44 2.46 -1.29
N GLU A 249 -1.12 3.53 -0.84
CA GLU A 249 -2.35 4.03 -1.46
C GLU A 249 -2.07 4.98 -2.65
N PHE A 250 -0.93 5.67 -2.64
CA PHE A 250 -0.53 6.59 -3.69
C PHE A 250 0.01 5.84 -4.92
N ASN A 251 -0.82 5.73 -5.96
CA ASN A 251 -0.44 5.14 -7.23
C ASN A 251 -0.27 6.20 -8.32
N ALA A 252 0.94 6.74 -8.44
CA ALA A 252 1.25 7.77 -9.44
C ALA A 252 1.04 7.29 -10.89
N VAL A 253 1.18 6.00 -11.16
CA VAL A 253 0.98 5.43 -12.51
C VAL A 253 -0.49 5.46 -12.89
N GLU A 254 -1.38 5.01 -12.00
CA GLU A 254 -2.83 5.05 -12.22
C GLU A 254 -3.35 6.49 -12.33
N LEU A 255 -2.86 7.41 -11.48
CA LEU A 255 -3.24 8.81 -11.52
C LEU A 255 -2.82 9.50 -12.83
N ARG A 256 -1.59 9.24 -13.32
CA ARG A 256 -1.13 9.72 -14.64
C ARG A 256 -1.97 9.13 -15.77
N ALA A 257 -2.28 7.83 -15.72
CA ALA A 257 -3.11 7.18 -16.73
C ALA A 257 -4.54 7.76 -16.77
N PHE A 258 -5.14 7.99 -15.61
CA PHE A 258 -6.45 8.64 -15.49
C PHE A 258 -6.46 10.04 -16.12
N ALA A 259 -5.49 10.89 -15.79
CA ALA A 259 -5.40 12.24 -16.33
C ALA A 259 -5.17 12.26 -17.85
N ARG A 260 -4.33 11.35 -18.37
CA ARG A 260 -4.10 11.21 -19.82
C ARG A 260 -5.35 10.74 -20.57
N ASN A 261 -6.05 9.75 -20.03
CA ASN A 261 -7.32 9.29 -20.60
C ASN A 261 -8.36 10.41 -20.64
N LEU A 262 -8.37 11.29 -19.63
CA LEU A 262 -9.25 12.45 -19.59
C LEU A 262 -8.91 13.48 -20.69
N VAL A 263 -7.62 13.76 -20.94
CA VAL A 263 -7.20 14.60 -22.08
C VAL A 263 -7.55 13.96 -23.41
N GLU A 264 -7.36 12.65 -23.54
CA GLU A 264 -7.68 11.91 -24.76
C GLU A 264 -9.20 11.95 -25.03
N TRP A 265 -10.01 11.71 -24.01
CA TRP A 265 -11.46 11.89 -24.08
C TRP A 265 -11.83 13.33 -24.48
N TYR A 266 -11.21 14.33 -23.86
CA TYR A 266 -11.44 15.74 -24.18
C TYR A 266 -11.02 16.11 -25.61
N ASN A 267 -10.01 15.44 -26.17
CA ASN A 267 -9.61 15.62 -27.57
C ASN A 267 -10.58 14.98 -28.56
N THR A 268 -11.36 13.98 -28.14
CA THR A 268 -12.41 13.36 -28.96
C THR A 268 -13.73 14.13 -28.95
N THR A 269 -13.95 15.03 -27.99
CA THR A 269 -15.13 15.91 -27.95
C THR A 269 -14.93 17.16 -28.84
N LYS A 270 -15.99 17.96 -29.05
CA LYS A 270 -15.94 19.20 -29.88
C LYS A 270 -15.15 20.35 -29.21
N ALA A 271 -14.09 20.06 -28.48
CA ALA A 271 -13.23 21.05 -27.85
C ALA A 271 -12.45 21.87 -28.89
N ASN A 272 -12.39 23.19 -28.69
CA ASN A 272 -11.65 24.09 -29.58
C ASN A 272 -10.13 24.01 -29.35
N HIS A 273 -9.33 24.57 -30.26
CA HIS A 273 -7.86 24.49 -30.18
C HIS A 273 -7.27 25.09 -28.88
N LYS A 274 -7.86 26.17 -28.37
CA LYS A 274 -7.40 26.86 -27.16
C LYS A 274 -7.70 26.04 -25.90
N GLU A 275 -8.85 25.38 -25.87
CA GLU A 275 -9.27 24.45 -24.82
C GLU A 275 -8.32 23.25 -24.74
N ARG A 276 -7.98 22.62 -25.88
CA ARG A 276 -7.01 21.50 -25.92
C ARG A 276 -5.62 21.89 -25.41
N LYS A 277 -5.11 23.05 -25.85
CA LYS A 277 -3.85 23.63 -25.36
C LYS A 277 -3.86 23.87 -23.85
N THR A 278 -5.02 24.23 -23.29
CA THR A 278 -5.17 24.47 -21.85
C THR A 278 -5.19 23.14 -21.08
N ALA A 279 -5.90 22.13 -21.58
CA ALA A 279 -5.92 20.79 -21.00
C ALA A 279 -4.52 20.12 -21.04
N GLU A 280 -3.79 20.24 -22.15
CA GLU A 280 -2.39 19.76 -22.26
C GLU A 280 -1.45 20.44 -21.26
N LYS A 281 -1.66 21.74 -21.01
CA LYS A 281 -0.87 22.48 -20.02
C LYS A 281 -1.20 22.01 -18.60
N GLN A 282 -2.48 21.85 -18.27
CA GLN A 282 -2.93 21.34 -16.98
C GLN A 282 -2.45 19.90 -16.73
N LEU A 283 -2.44 19.05 -17.75
CA LEU A 283 -1.87 17.70 -17.66
C LEU A 283 -0.39 17.73 -17.28
N LYS A 284 0.43 18.59 -17.90
CA LYS A 284 1.85 18.73 -17.56
C LYS A 284 2.08 19.26 -16.14
N GLU A 285 1.26 20.22 -15.70
CA GLU A 285 1.32 20.74 -14.33
C GLU A 285 0.91 19.66 -13.31
N TYR A 286 -0.09 18.86 -13.63
CA TYR A 286 -0.55 17.73 -12.82
C TYR A 286 0.50 16.62 -12.72
N GLU A 287 1.10 16.20 -13.83
CA GLU A 287 2.18 15.19 -13.85
C GLU A 287 3.38 15.66 -13.00
N LYS A 288 3.77 16.93 -13.14
CA LYS A 288 4.86 17.51 -12.34
C LYS A 288 4.53 17.56 -10.84
N ALA A 289 3.27 17.78 -10.49
CA ALA A 289 2.83 17.73 -9.09
C ALA A 289 2.89 16.31 -8.53
N LEU A 290 2.51 15.29 -9.32
CA LEU A 290 2.63 13.89 -8.93
C LEU A 290 4.10 13.48 -8.72
N ASP A 291 5.01 13.92 -9.60
CA ASP A 291 6.45 13.67 -9.44
C ASP A 291 6.97 14.28 -8.12
N SER A 292 6.57 15.52 -7.80
CA SER A 292 6.96 16.19 -6.55
C SER A 292 6.43 15.47 -5.31
N ILE A 293 5.23 14.89 -5.36
CA ILE A 293 4.65 14.10 -4.27
C ILE A 293 5.42 12.79 -4.11
N GLU A 294 5.72 12.11 -5.22
CA GLU A 294 6.47 10.85 -5.24
C GLU A 294 7.88 11.02 -4.64
N ASP A 295 8.58 12.09 -5.01
CA ASP A 295 9.88 12.45 -4.45
C ASP A 295 9.79 12.76 -2.94
N SER A 296 8.77 13.52 -2.52
CA SER A 296 8.56 13.87 -1.11
C SER A 296 8.24 12.65 -0.24
N ILE A 297 7.44 11.71 -0.76
CA ILE A 297 7.16 10.43 -0.07
C ILE A 297 8.45 9.64 0.10
N LYS A 298 9.25 9.53 -0.96
CA LYS A 298 10.51 8.76 -0.94
C LYS A 298 11.52 9.34 0.04
N GLU A 299 11.72 10.65 0.01
CA GLU A 299 12.65 11.35 0.91
C GLU A 299 12.18 11.27 2.36
N ASN A 300 10.89 11.46 2.63
CA ASN A 300 10.34 11.33 3.99
C ASN A 300 10.44 9.88 4.52
N LEU A 301 10.26 8.87 3.67
CA LEU A 301 10.44 7.47 4.06
C LEU A 301 11.91 7.19 4.43
N GLU A 302 12.86 7.73 3.67
CA GLU A 302 14.29 7.60 3.95
C GLU A 302 14.67 8.31 5.25
N LEU A 303 14.23 9.56 5.46
CA LEU A 303 14.47 10.31 6.70
C LEU A 303 13.87 9.61 7.93
N LEU A 304 12.64 9.11 7.83
CA LEU A 304 12.00 8.37 8.91
C LEU A 304 12.67 7.03 9.20
N SER A 305 13.22 6.36 8.17
CA SER A 305 14.02 5.12 8.36
C SER A 305 15.33 5.37 9.12
N LEU A 306 15.84 6.60 9.07
CA LEU A 306 17.02 7.07 9.80
C LEU A 306 16.68 7.70 11.17
N ASN A 307 15.43 7.55 11.65
CA ASN A 307 14.92 8.13 12.90
C ASN A 307 14.89 9.68 12.93
N VAL A 308 14.91 10.33 11.76
CA VAL A 308 14.83 11.79 11.63
C VAL A 308 13.37 12.20 11.52
N THR A 309 12.86 12.93 12.52
CA THR A 309 11.46 13.39 12.57
C THR A 309 11.30 14.89 12.32
N SER A 310 12.41 15.63 12.23
CA SER A 310 12.46 17.08 12.00
C SER A 310 12.79 17.38 10.54
N GLY A 311 12.11 18.37 9.95
CA GLY A 311 12.34 18.78 8.56
C GLY A 311 11.71 17.87 7.50
N LEU A 312 10.69 17.08 7.86
CA LEU A 312 9.92 16.29 6.89
C LEU A 312 9.19 17.22 5.91
N HIS A 313 9.23 16.87 4.62
CA HIS A 313 8.50 17.60 3.60
C HIS A 313 7.00 17.46 3.81
N GLU A 314 6.26 18.56 3.69
CA GLU A 314 4.80 18.51 3.71
C GLU A 314 4.31 17.78 2.47
N LEU A 315 3.42 16.80 2.65
CA LEU A 315 2.76 16.13 1.53
C LEU A 315 1.55 16.98 1.11
N PRO A 316 1.56 17.58 -0.09
CA PRO A 316 0.41 18.31 -0.57
C PRO A 316 -0.74 17.36 -0.91
N ASP A 317 -1.97 17.84 -0.82
CA ASP A 317 -3.14 17.11 -1.31
C ASP A 317 -3.00 16.83 -2.81
N ILE A 318 -3.48 15.66 -3.26
CA ILE A 318 -3.46 15.29 -4.67
C ILE A 318 -4.31 16.31 -5.44
N PRO A 319 -3.74 17.10 -6.35
CA PRO A 319 -4.50 18.12 -7.05
C PRO A 319 -5.55 17.49 -7.97
N MET A 320 -6.62 18.22 -8.27
CA MET A 320 -7.52 17.84 -9.37
C MET A 320 -6.78 17.99 -10.71
N PRO A 321 -6.87 17.01 -11.63
CA PRO A 321 -6.10 17.04 -12.87
C PRO A 321 -6.53 18.14 -13.84
N PHE A 322 -7.77 18.62 -13.75
CA PHE A 322 -8.30 19.74 -14.54
C PHE A 322 -9.20 20.63 -13.68
N SER A 323 -9.29 21.90 -14.07
CA SER A 323 -10.24 22.84 -13.46
C SER A 323 -11.70 22.48 -13.79
N ASP A 324 -12.65 22.79 -12.91
CA ASP A 324 -14.09 22.55 -13.09
C ASP A 324 -14.59 23.01 -14.47
N ARG A 325 -14.09 24.14 -14.96
CA ARG A 325 -14.46 24.72 -16.27
C ARG A 325 -14.08 23.85 -17.48
N VAL A 326 -13.09 22.97 -17.33
CA VAL A 326 -12.67 21.98 -18.34
C VAL A 326 -13.47 20.68 -18.16
N MET A 327 -13.95 20.40 -16.95
CA MET A 327 -14.74 19.22 -16.58
C MET A 327 -16.26 19.38 -16.81
N GLU A 328 -16.77 20.61 -16.95
CA GLU A 328 -18.20 20.94 -17.10
C GLU A 328 -18.80 20.68 -18.51
N LYS A 329 -18.01 20.22 -19.48
CA LYS A 329 -18.43 19.97 -20.88
C LYS A 329 -18.08 18.56 -21.32
#